data_AF-A0A6P1YME5-F1
#
_entry.id   AF-A0A6P1YME5-F1
#
_cell.length_a   1.000
_cell.length_b   1.000
_cell.length_c   1.000
_cell.angle_alpha   90.00
_cell.angle_beta   90.00
_cell.angle_gamma   90.00
#
_symmetry.space_group_name_H-M   'P 1'
#
loop_
_entity.id
_entity.type
_entity.pdbx_description
1 polymer ?
#
loop_
_entity_poly.entity_id
_entity_poly.type
_entity_poly.pdbx_seq_one_letter_code
_entity_poly.pdbx_strand_id
1 'polypeptide(L)' 'MPDATTLIELDERIAIARSNLSELTEQAAAYSGAADEDRAASRIAEQQAQLDELLKQREKLAR' A
#
# COMPACT_ATOMS: atom_id res chain seq x y z
N MET A 1 -15.28 -22.39 -5.48
CA MET A 1 -15.56 -21.02 -5.00
C MET A 1 -14.32 -20.17 -5.26
N PRO A 2 -14.11 -19.70 -6.50
CA PRO A 2 -12.93 -18.92 -6.88
C PRO A 2 -12.86 -17.57 -6.13
N ASP A 3 -14.02 -16.98 -5.81
CA ASP A 3 -14.10 -15.64 -5.19
C ASP A 3 -13.50 -15.58 -3.78
N ALA A 4 -13.63 -16.68 -3.00
CA ALA A 4 -13.07 -16.76 -1.65
C ALA A 4 -11.53 -16.80 -1.66
N THR A 5 -10.94 -17.54 -2.60
CA THR A 5 -9.49 -17.59 -2.78
C THR A 5 -8.94 -16.25 -3.26
N THR A 6 -9.61 -15.62 -4.23
CA THR A 6 -9.22 -14.29 -4.72
C THR A 6 -9.35 -13.21 -3.64
N LEU A 7 -10.33 -13.30 -2.75
CA LEU A 7 -10.47 -12.38 -1.62
C LEU A 7 -9.31 -12.51 -0.62
N ILE A 8 -8.89 -13.75 -0.31
CA ILE A 8 -7.73 -14.02 0.56
C ILE A 8 -6.44 -13.45 -0.06
N GLU A 9 -6.21 -13.69 -1.35
CA GLU A 9 -5.04 -13.17 -2.05
C GLU A 9 -5.00 -11.62 -2.06
N LEU A 10 -6.16 -10.98 -2.21
CA LEU A 10 -6.27 -9.52 -2.11
C LEU A 10 -5.98 -9.03 -0.69
N ASP A 11 -6.48 -9.73 0.34
CA ASP A 11 -6.21 -9.40 1.73
C ASP A 11 -4.71 -9.50 2.07
N GLU A 12 -4.03 -10.53 1.60
CA GLU A 12 -2.57 -10.67 1.75
C GLU A 12 -1.82 -9.53 1.07
N ARG A 13 -2.18 -9.18 -0.17
CA ARG A 13 -1.55 -8.08 -0.91
C ARG A 13 -1.80 -6.73 -0.24
N ILE A 14 -3.00 -6.51 0.30
CA ILE A 14 -3.34 -5.31 1.08
C ILE A 14 -2.49 -5.22 2.35
N ALA A 15 -2.32 -6.34 3.06
CA ALA A 15 -1.49 -6.38 4.27
C ALA A 15 -0.03 -6.02 3.96
N ILE A 16 0.54 -6.57 2.88
CA ILE A 16 1.89 -6.26 2.41
C ILE A 16 2.01 -4.77 2.04
N ALA A 17 1.07 -4.23 1.26
CA ALA A 17 1.10 -2.82 0.85
C ALA A 17 1.03 -1.86 2.05
N ARG A 18 0.26 -2.20 3.08
CA ARG A 18 0.18 -1.45 4.34
C ARG A 18 1.48 -1.50 5.14
N SER A 19 2.12 -2.68 5.24
CA SER A 19 3.43 -2.81 5.88
C SER A 19 4.47 -1.93 5.18
N ASN A 20 4.53 -2.01 3.86
CA ASN A 20 5.45 -1.21 3.05
C ASN A 20 5.24 0.29 3.25
N LEU A 21 3.98 0.76 3.31
CA LEU A 21 3.68 2.18 3.59
C LEU A 21 4.16 2.62 4.97
N SER A 22 3.97 1.78 5.99
CA SER A 22 4.44 2.06 7.35
C SER A 22 5.96 2.18 7.39
N GLU A 23 6.67 1.22 6.80
CA GLU A 23 8.13 1.21 6.73
C GLU A 23 8.67 2.42 5.94
N LEU A 24 8.04 2.77 4.82
CA LEU A 24 8.43 3.95 4.04
C LEU A 24 8.21 5.25 4.81
N THR A 25 7.13 5.34 5.58
CA THR A 25 6.83 6.51 6.40
C THR A 25 7.83 6.64 7.55
N GLU A 26 8.20 5.53 8.18
CA GLU A 26 9.23 5.51 9.23
C GLU A 26 10.61 5.89 8.68
N GLN A 27 10.98 5.36 7.50
CA GLN A 27 12.22 5.72 6.82
C GLN A 27 12.25 7.21 6.45
N ALA A 28 11.15 7.74 5.92
CA ALA A 28 11.04 9.16 5.58
C ALA A 28 11.20 10.06 6.82
N ALA A 29 10.65 9.65 7.96
CA ALA A 29 10.81 10.36 9.22
C ALA A 29 12.25 10.27 9.77
N ALA A 30 12.95 9.17 9.53
CA ALA A 30 14.33 8.95 9.99
C ALA A 30 15.38 9.71 9.15
N TYR A 31 15.15 9.86 7.85
CA TYR A 31 16.06 10.56 6.93
C TYR A 31 15.48 11.94 6.55
N SER A 32 15.59 12.94 7.44
CA SER A 32 15.13 14.31 7.14
C SER A 32 16.21 15.14 6.44
N GLY A 33 16.27 15.04 5.12
CA GLY A 33 17.03 15.92 4.23
C GLY A 33 16.16 16.31 3.03
N ALA A 34 16.15 17.59 2.63
CA ALA A 34 15.17 18.12 1.67
C ALA A 34 15.06 17.33 0.33
N ALA A 35 16.16 16.79 -0.19
CA ALA A 35 16.14 15.99 -1.42
C ALA A 35 15.60 14.55 -1.20
N ASP A 36 15.79 14.01 0.00
CA ASP A 36 15.30 12.68 0.37
C ASP A 36 13.80 12.72 0.73
N GLU A 37 13.30 13.85 1.24
CA GLU A 37 11.89 14.08 1.57
C GLU A 37 10.98 14.03 0.33
N ASP A 38 11.31 14.72 -0.77
CA ASP A 38 10.50 14.71 -1.99
C ASP A 38 10.43 13.32 -2.64
N ARG A 39 11.57 12.60 -2.62
CA ARG A 39 11.65 11.23 -3.16
C ARG A 39 10.87 10.25 -2.29
N ALA A 40 10.97 10.37 -0.97
CA ALA A 40 10.21 9.55 -0.04
C ALA A 40 8.71 9.82 -0.16
N ALA A 41 8.30 11.09 -0.22
CA ALA A 41 6.91 11.49 -0.41
C ALA A 41 6.31 10.94 -1.71
N SER A 42 7.06 11.03 -2.82
CA SER A 42 6.63 10.47 -4.11
C SER A 42 6.39 8.96 -4.03
N ARG A 43 7.31 8.22 -3.40
CA ARG A 43 7.20 6.76 -3.24
C ARG A 43 6.05 6.36 -2.31
N ILE A 44 5.83 7.12 -1.23
CA ILE A 44 4.67 6.92 -0.34
C ILE A 44 3.37 7.13 -1.11
N ALA A 45 3.27 8.19 -1.91
CA ALA A 45 2.08 8.48 -2.73
C ALA A 45 1.79 7.37 -3.75
N GLU A 46 2.83 6.84 -4.42
CA GLU A 46 2.69 5.69 -5.33
C GLU A 46 2.18 4.44 -4.60
N GLN A 47 2.74 4.12 -3.43
CA GLN A 47 2.33 2.94 -2.67
C GLN A 47 0.91 3.09 -2.11
N GLN A 48 0.50 4.31 -1.75
CA GLN A 48 -0.87 4.62 -1.32
C GLN A 48 -1.86 4.43 -2.48
N ALA A 49 -1.55 4.91 -3.68
CA ALA A 49 -2.39 4.71 -4.86
C ALA A 49 -2.58 3.23 -5.20
N GLN A 50 -1.52 2.41 -5.06
CA GLN A 50 -1.61 0.96 -5.22
C GLN A 50 -2.50 0.31 -4.16
N LEU A 51 -2.37 0.72 -2.90
CA LEU A 51 -3.23 0.23 -1.81
C LEU A 51 -4.70 0.57 -2.06
N ASP A 52 -5.00 1.79 -2.50
CA ASP A 52 -6.36 2.22 -2.80
C ASP A 52 -6.99 1.39 -3.93
N GLU A 53 -6.20 1.03 -4.95
CA GLU A 53 -6.69 0.17 -6.04
C GLU A 53 -6.96 -1.26 -5.56
N LEU A 54 -6.08 -1.83 -4.71
CA LEU A 54 -6.32 -3.14 -4.10
C LEU A 54 -7.60 -3.15 -3.24
N LEU A 55 -7.83 -2.09 -2.47
CA LEU A 55 -9.04 -1.94 -1.66
C LEU A 55 -10.31 -1.87 -2.52
N LYS A 56 -10.27 -1.13 -3.64
CA LYS A 56 -11.38 -1.08 -4.60
C LYS A 56 -11.68 -2.44 -5.23
N GLN A 57 -10.65 -3.21 -5.59
CA GLN A 57 -10.82 -4.56 -6.12
C GLN A 57 -11.48 -5.47 -5.08
N ARG A 58 -10.99 -5.42 -3.84
CA ARG A 58 -11.55 -6.19 -2.72
C ARG A 58 -13.02 -5.84 -2.45
N GLU A 59 -13.38 -4.56 -2.44
CA GLU A 59 -14.76 -4.11 -2.23
C GLU A 59 -15.69 -4.62 -3.33
N LYS A 60 -15.24 -4.61 -4.59
CA LYS A 60 -16.01 -5.14 -5.73
C LYS A 60 -16.26 -6.65 -5.63
N LEU A 61 -15.29 -7.40 -5.11
CA LEU A 61 -15.39 -8.86 -4.91
C LEU A 61 -16.19 -9.25 -3.66
N ALA A 62 -16.26 -8.36 -2.66
CA ALA A 62 -17.01 -8.58 -1.42
C ALA A 62 -18.49 -8.18 -1.50
N ARG A 63 -18.91 -7.53 -2.61
CA ARG A 63 -20.30 -7.15 -2.89
C ARG A 63 -21.08 -8.29 -3.54
#